data_AF-A0A2T5XUS9-F1
#
_entry.id   AF-A0A2T5XUS9-F1
#
_cell.length_a   1.000
_cell.length_b   1.000
_cell.length_c   1.000
_cell.angle_alpha   90.00
_cell.angle_beta   90.00
_cell.angle_gamma   90.00
#
_symmetry.space_group_name_H-M   'P 1'
#
loop_
_entity.id
_entity.type
_entity.pdbx_description
1 polymer ?
#
loop_
_entity_poly.entity_id
_entity_poly.type
_entity_poly.pdbx_seq_one_letter_code
_entity_poly.pdbx_strand_id
1 'polypeptide(L)'
;MKKRLLLYIFFNIFCFVSAQEYFPKHFGYELTILPSEEKEVKLENVSFVAINERFTLFDFYKNKVDSIPMSFEAKIMPIIEKNNLLRVDRYAYRKSKKGNPLYEAESRIWVGYNNDYLKKHKREIPYWLSVRRYGFANAFIAMGIVEQHKNKFKLWDKKAAVKGLTPIETKEEALYFLYLMEYVVPDDNFNELCKKKGIYKIYTDTMTPTIIKEEKDYFVTNLFYYDVIDGSLFEIVYQLYKNGKYNILSKKRIYIILKEEWE
;
A
#
# COMPACT_ATOMS: atom_id res chain seq x y z
N MET A 1 -25.30 42.53 4.10
CA MET A 1 -24.72 41.46 4.97
C MET A 1 -25.00 40.03 4.48
N LYS A 2 -26.18 39.71 3.91
CA LYS A 2 -26.49 38.34 3.43
C LYS A 2 -25.60 37.78 2.31
N LYS A 3 -25.02 38.63 1.43
CA LYS A 3 -24.12 38.19 0.34
C LYS A 3 -22.68 37.86 0.77
N ARG A 4 -22.19 38.39 1.90
CA ARG A 4 -20.85 38.08 2.44
C ARG A 4 -20.82 36.76 3.22
N LEU A 5 -21.94 36.39 3.87
CA LEU A 5 -22.06 35.14 4.60
C LEU A 5 -22.01 33.91 3.66
N LEU A 6 -22.66 34.02 2.48
CA LEU A 6 -22.60 32.98 1.44
C LEU A 6 -21.20 32.78 0.86
N LEU A 7 -20.40 33.85 0.75
CA LEU A 7 -19.01 33.76 0.28
C LEU A 7 -18.12 33.03 1.29
N TYR A 8 -18.35 33.24 2.60
CA TYR A 8 -17.64 32.54 3.68
C TYR A 8 -18.05 31.06 3.79
N ILE A 9 -19.31 30.73 3.51
CA ILE A 9 -19.76 29.33 3.46
C ILE A 9 -19.15 28.62 2.24
N PHE A 10 -19.08 29.27 1.08
CA PHE A 10 -18.42 28.72 -0.11
C PHE A 10 -16.91 28.53 0.09
N PHE A 11 -16.22 29.46 0.75
CA PHE A 11 -14.79 29.31 1.05
C PHE A 11 -14.50 28.22 2.09
N ASN A 12 -15.36 28.04 3.09
CA ASN A 12 -15.16 26.98 4.11
C ASN A 12 -15.39 25.56 3.56
N ILE A 13 -16.22 25.39 2.52
CA ILE A 13 -16.40 24.07 1.87
C ILE A 13 -15.13 23.69 1.06
N PHE A 14 -14.35 24.66 0.58
CA PHE A 14 -13.13 24.42 -0.19
C PHE A 14 -11.84 24.33 0.64
N CYS A 15 -11.87 24.69 1.92
CA CYS A 15 -10.66 24.72 2.78
C CYS A 15 -10.41 23.44 3.61
N PHE A 16 -11.30 22.45 3.56
CA PHE A 16 -11.07 21.14 4.18
C PHE A 16 -10.88 20.05 3.10
N VAL A 17 -9.94 20.26 2.18
CA VAL A 17 -9.23 19.09 1.66
C VAL A 17 -8.33 18.66 2.81
N SER A 18 -8.81 17.73 3.64
CA SER A 18 -7.97 17.02 4.62
C SER A 18 -6.65 16.73 3.91
N ALA A 19 -5.53 17.18 4.48
CA ALA A 19 -4.21 16.95 3.91
C ALA A 19 -4.16 15.49 3.42
N GLN A 20 -3.84 15.30 2.13
CA GLN A 20 -3.86 13.99 1.51
C GLN A 20 -2.96 13.07 2.33
N GLU A 21 -3.57 12.16 3.10
CA GLU A 21 -2.83 11.27 3.99
C GLU A 21 -2.26 10.14 3.13
N TYR A 22 -0.97 10.26 2.83
CA TYR A 22 -0.16 9.24 2.13
C TYR A 22 0.44 8.23 3.09
N PHE A 23 0.33 8.47 4.41
CA PHE A 23 0.58 7.44 5.39
C PHE A 23 -0.52 6.38 5.29
N PRO A 24 -0.14 5.08 5.22
CA PRO A 24 -1.12 4.01 5.34
C PRO A 24 -1.96 4.18 6.60
N LYS A 25 -3.28 3.96 6.48
CA LYS A 25 -4.18 4.08 7.64
C LYS A 25 -3.77 3.14 8.77
N HIS A 26 -3.17 1.99 8.44
CA HIS A 26 -2.74 0.99 9.42
C HIS A 26 -1.53 1.43 10.27
N PHE A 27 -0.84 2.52 9.93
CA PHE A 27 0.19 3.10 10.80
C PHE A 27 -0.43 3.80 12.01
N GLY A 28 -1.55 4.52 11.83
CA GLY A 28 -2.25 5.21 12.92
C GLY A 28 -2.85 4.27 13.99
N TYR A 29 -2.98 2.99 13.67
CA TYR A 29 -3.46 1.96 14.60
C TYR A 29 -2.47 1.63 15.73
N GLU A 30 -1.19 2.00 15.60
CA GLU A 30 -0.21 1.87 16.69
C GLU A 30 -0.59 2.69 17.93
N LEU A 31 -1.39 3.76 17.78
CA LEU A 31 -1.80 4.64 18.88
C LEU A 31 -3.17 4.29 19.48
N THR A 32 -4.00 3.53 18.78
CA THR A 32 -5.40 3.24 19.18
C THR A 32 -5.62 1.79 19.59
N ILE A 33 -4.76 0.88 19.16
CA ILE A 33 -4.71 -0.49 19.64
C ILE A 33 -3.33 -0.66 20.27
N LEU A 34 -3.17 -0.14 21.49
CA LEU A 34 -2.18 -0.74 22.39
C LEU A 34 -2.59 -2.20 22.46
N PRO A 35 -1.74 -3.14 22.01
CA PRO A 35 -2.16 -4.52 21.98
C PRO A 35 -2.48 -4.91 23.42
N SER A 36 -3.70 -5.41 23.63
CA SER A 36 -4.03 -6.17 24.83
C SER A 36 -2.90 -7.18 25.03
N GLU A 37 -2.18 -7.09 26.16
CA GLU A 37 -0.97 -7.86 26.50
C GLU A 37 -0.68 -9.00 25.51
N GLU A 38 0.13 -8.74 24.48
CA GLU A 38 0.40 -9.75 23.44
C GLU A 38 1.03 -10.97 24.12
N LYS A 39 0.26 -12.06 24.19
CA LYS A 39 0.71 -13.28 24.82
C LYS A 39 1.42 -14.14 23.78
N GLU A 40 2.67 -14.50 24.07
CA GLU A 40 3.43 -15.40 23.21
C GLU A 40 2.73 -16.77 23.11
N VAL A 41 2.61 -17.27 21.88
CA VAL A 41 2.04 -18.56 21.55
C VAL A 41 3.14 -19.47 21.04
N LYS A 42 3.21 -20.70 21.57
CA LYS A 42 4.13 -21.71 21.04
C LYS A 42 3.68 -22.14 19.65
N LEU A 43 4.63 -22.27 18.72
CA LEU A 43 4.36 -22.67 17.33
C LEU A 43 3.54 -23.98 17.24
N GLU A 44 3.77 -24.95 18.13
CA GLU A 44 3.00 -26.20 18.19
C GLU A 44 1.49 -26.02 18.45
N ASN A 45 1.09 -24.89 19.02
CA ASN A 45 -0.29 -24.57 19.35
C ASN A 45 -0.96 -23.69 18.27
N VAL A 46 -0.23 -23.33 17.21
CA VAL A 46 -0.75 -22.48 16.14
C VAL A 46 -1.53 -23.33 15.14
N SER A 47 -2.78 -22.93 14.89
CA SER A 47 -3.62 -23.50 13.85
C SER A 47 -3.39 -22.80 12.52
N PHE A 48 -3.06 -23.56 11.49
CA PHE A 48 -2.89 -23.05 10.12
C PHE A 48 -4.15 -23.31 9.31
N VAL A 49 -4.78 -22.25 8.82
CA VAL A 49 -6.01 -22.37 8.03
C VAL A 49 -5.67 -22.80 6.61
N ALA A 50 -6.28 -23.89 6.15
CA ALA A 50 -6.21 -24.33 4.77
C ALA A 50 -7.13 -23.46 3.89
N ILE A 51 -6.63 -23.05 2.73
CA ILE A 51 -7.36 -22.23 1.76
C ILE A 51 -7.48 -22.95 0.42
N ASN A 52 -8.61 -22.73 -0.26
CA ASN A 52 -8.88 -23.32 -1.58
C ASN A 52 -8.37 -22.45 -2.73
N GLU A 53 -8.31 -21.13 -2.52
CA GLU A 53 -7.88 -20.14 -3.49
C GLU A 53 -6.67 -19.42 -2.92
N ARG A 54 -5.63 -19.23 -3.74
CA ARG A 54 -4.34 -18.66 -3.33
C ARG A 54 -4.12 -17.34 -4.00
N PHE A 55 -3.67 -16.36 -3.21
CA PHE A 55 -3.28 -15.04 -3.68
C PHE A 55 -1.86 -14.76 -3.24
N THR A 56 -1.04 -14.31 -4.18
CA THR A 56 0.39 -14.03 -3.95
C THR A 56 0.75 -12.68 -4.56
N LEU A 57 1.85 -12.09 -4.10
CA LEU A 57 2.39 -10.87 -4.70
C LEU A 57 2.66 -11.04 -6.22
N PHE A 58 3.01 -12.25 -6.65
CA PHE A 58 3.27 -12.56 -8.07
C PHE A 58 2.03 -12.39 -8.95
N ASP A 59 0.82 -12.51 -8.40
CA ASP A 59 -0.42 -12.29 -9.15
C ASP A 59 -0.59 -10.82 -9.59
N PHE A 60 0.12 -9.89 -8.94
CA PHE A 60 0.17 -8.50 -9.39
C PHE A 60 0.96 -8.37 -10.69
N TYR A 61 1.99 -9.19 -10.87
CA TYR A 61 2.99 -9.06 -11.93
C TYR A 61 2.96 -10.20 -12.98
N LYS A 62 1.95 -11.08 -12.94
CA LYS A 62 1.88 -12.27 -13.81
C LYS A 62 1.61 -11.94 -15.29
N ASN A 63 0.72 -10.98 -15.57
CA ASN A 63 0.23 -10.69 -16.92
C ASN A 63 0.67 -9.30 -17.39
N LYS A 64 1.86 -9.21 -17.99
CA LYS A 64 2.35 -7.95 -18.57
C LYS A 64 1.39 -7.45 -19.65
N VAL A 65 0.90 -6.23 -19.50
CA VAL A 65 -0.03 -5.60 -20.44
C VAL A 65 0.64 -4.62 -21.41
N ASP A 66 1.78 -4.03 -21.02
CA ASP A 66 2.58 -3.15 -21.86
C ASP A 66 4.02 -3.01 -21.33
N SER A 67 4.90 -2.38 -22.10
CA SER A 67 6.26 -2.05 -21.71
C SER A 67 6.73 -0.75 -22.33
N ILE A 68 7.49 0.05 -21.57
CA ILE A 68 8.20 1.22 -22.09
C ILE A 68 9.42 0.73 -22.88
N PRO A 69 9.51 1.02 -24.20
CA PRO A 69 10.71 0.74 -24.97
C PRO A 69 11.87 1.61 -24.46
N MET A 70 13.12 1.12 -24.54
CA MET A 70 14.29 1.93 -24.17
C MET A 70 14.37 3.24 -24.99
N SER A 71 13.93 3.21 -26.25
CA SER A 71 13.86 4.41 -27.09
C SER A 71 12.87 5.48 -26.59
N PHE A 72 11.99 5.14 -25.64
CA PHE A 72 11.05 6.05 -24.99
C PHE A 72 11.54 6.55 -23.62
N GLU A 73 12.73 6.15 -23.17
CA GLU A 73 13.32 6.56 -21.90
C GLU A 73 13.41 8.10 -21.79
N ALA A 74 13.80 8.78 -22.87
CA ALA A 74 13.82 10.24 -22.94
C ALA A 74 12.45 10.90 -22.72
N LYS A 75 11.33 10.17 -22.88
CA LYS A 75 9.98 10.70 -22.61
C LYS A 75 9.55 10.53 -21.17
N ILE A 76 10.13 9.57 -20.44
CA ILE A 76 9.82 9.36 -19.03
C ILE A 76 10.78 10.10 -18.10
N MET A 77 12.03 10.33 -18.54
CA MET A 77 13.03 11.12 -17.80
C MET A 77 12.48 12.48 -17.32
N PRO A 78 11.77 13.28 -18.14
CA PRO A 78 11.19 14.54 -17.67
C PRO A 78 10.23 14.39 -16.50
N ILE A 79 9.52 13.26 -16.38
CA ILE A 79 8.64 12.98 -15.24
C ILE A 79 9.45 12.55 -14.03
N ILE A 80 10.44 11.69 -14.22
CA ILE A 80 11.35 11.23 -13.16
C ILE A 80 12.06 12.43 -12.54
N GLU A 81 12.70 13.28 -13.34
CA GLU A 81 13.44 14.45 -12.89
C GLU A 81 12.54 15.50 -12.24
N LYS A 82 11.44 15.86 -12.90
CA LYS A 82 10.51 16.90 -12.39
C LYS A 82 9.92 16.54 -11.03
N ASN A 83 9.68 15.25 -10.81
CA ASN A 83 9.03 14.75 -9.60
C ASN A 83 10.02 14.11 -8.64
N ASN A 84 11.33 14.05 -8.95
CA ASN A 84 12.35 13.41 -8.11
C ASN A 84 12.01 11.93 -7.79
N LEU A 85 11.57 11.18 -8.80
CA LEU A 85 11.28 9.76 -8.66
C LEU A 85 12.60 8.97 -8.62
N LEU A 86 12.63 7.90 -7.81
CA LEU A 86 13.71 6.90 -7.86
C LEU A 86 13.63 6.11 -9.17
N ARG A 87 12.43 5.69 -9.56
CA ARG A 87 12.18 4.97 -10.80
C ARG A 87 10.71 5.01 -11.21
N VAL A 88 10.48 4.74 -12.49
CA VAL A 88 9.20 4.24 -12.99
C VAL A 88 9.46 2.87 -13.59
N ASP A 89 8.65 1.89 -13.22
CA ASP A 89 8.78 0.54 -13.72
C ASP A 89 8.60 0.49 -15.22
N ARG A 90 9.42 -0.35 -15.86
CA ARG A 90 9.41 -0.49 -17.31
C ARG A 90 8.18 -1.22 -17.82
N TYR A 91 7.55 -2.05 -16.99
CA TYR A 91 6.46 -2.92 -17.37
C TYR A 91 5.17 -2.48 -16.69
N ALA A 92 4.11 -2.41 -17.49
CA ALA A 92 2.77 -2.26 -16.96
C ALA A 92 2.15 -3.66 -16.83
N TYR A 93 1.55 -3.93 -15.68
CA TYR A 93 0.80 -5.18 -15.44
C TYR A 93 -0.69 -4.92 -15.21
N ARG A 94 -1.09 -3.65 -15.20
CA ARG A 94 -2.48 -3.22 -15.04
C ARG A 94 -2.79 -2.09 -16.01
N LYS A 95 -4.07 -1.92 -16.28
CA LYS A 95 -4.62 -0.80 -17.06
C LYS A 95 -5.53 0.02 -16.16
N SER A 96 -5.62 1.32 -16.42
CA SER A 96 -6.68 2.14 -15.85
C SER A 96 -8.03 1.67 -16.37
N LYS A 97 -9.13 2.11 -15.74
CA LYS A 97 -10.48 1.85 -16.26
C LYS A 97 -10.75 2.47 -17.65
N LYS A 98 -9.84 3.32 -18.15
CA LYS A 98 -9.86 3.83 -19.53
C LYS A 98 -9.04 2.96 -20.51
N GLY A 99 -8.46 1.86 -20.05
CA GLY A 99 -7.66 0.94 -20.86
C GLY A 99 -6.20 1.38 -21.06
N ASN A 100 -5.74 2.44 -20.38
CA ASN A 100 -4.37 2.92 -20.51
C ASN A 100 -3.41 2.13 -19.60
N PRO A 101 -2.21 1.78 -20.05
CA PRO A 101 -1.20 1.12 -19.22
C PRO A 101 -0.83 1.94 -17.98
N LEU A 102 -0.66 1.25 -16.86
CA LEU A 102 -0.22 1.81 -15.58
C LEU A 102 1.14 1.23 -15.20
N TYR A 103 2.09 2.12 -14.94
CA TYR A 103 3.43 1.79 -14.49
C TYR A 103 3.58 2.24 -13.04
N GLU A 104 4.07 1.33 -12.18
CA GLU A 104 4.41 1.68 -10.81
C GLU A 104 5.59 2.64 -10.78
N ALA A 105 5.55 3.59 -9.87
CA ALA A 105 6.62 4.55 -9.67
C ALA A 105 6.99 4.57 -8.19
N GLU A 106 8.27 4.76 -7.93
CA GLU A 106 8.78 4.85 -6.56
C GLU A 106 9.58 6.13 -6.38
N SER A 107 9.42 6.77 -5.23
CA SER A 107 10.32 7.83 -4.76
C SER A 107 10.99 7.39 -3.47
N ARG A 108 12.29 7.61 -3.33
CA ARG A 108 12.99 7.40 -2.06
C ARG A 108 12.95 8.68 -1.26
N ILE A 109 12.52 8.56 -0.02
CA ILE A 109 12.38 9.67 0.90
C ILE A 109 13.31 9.43 2.10
N TRP A 110 14.28 10.33 2.30
CA TRP A 110 15.30 10.21 3.36
C TRP A 110 14.95 11.05 4.58
N VAL A 111 14.37 10.44 5.61
CA VAL A 111 14.11 11.12 6.89
C VAL A 111 15.44 11.17 7.64
N GLY A 112 16.27 12.19 7.37
CA GLY A 112 17.26 12.60 8.36
C GLY A 112 16.55 12.98 9.67
N TYR A 113 17.28 13.12 10.77
CA TYR A 113 16.76 13.56 12.09
C TYR A 113 16.16 15.01 12.11
N ASN A 114 15.74 15.56 10.97
CA ASN A 114 15.42 16.97 10.81
C ASN A 114 13.95 17.21 10.44
N ASN A 115 13.26 18.00 11.27
CA ASN A 115 11.85 18.37 11.14
C ASN A 115 11.48 19.13 9.85
N ASP A 116 12.44 19.64 9.08
CA ASP A 116 12.19 20.28 7.77
C ASP A 116 11.96 19.30 6.61
N TYR A 117 11.97 18.00 6.88
CA TYR A 117 11.85 16.93 5.89
C TYR A 117 10.59 17.00 5.02
N LEU A 118 9.42 17.25 5.63
CA LEU A 118 8.14 17.40 4.91
C LEU A 118 8.10 18.65 4.03
N LYS A 119 8.87 19.70 4.39
CA LYS A 119 8.97 20.91 3.57
C LYS A 119 9.77 20.65 2.29
N LYS A 120 10.85 19.87 2.38
CA LYS A 120 11.73 19.54 1.23
C LYS A 120 11.00 18.74 0.15
N HIS A 121 10.10 17.83 0.54
CA HIS A 121 9.39 16.93 -0.38
C HIS A 121 7.93 17.35 -0.63
N LYS A 122 7.55 18.60 -0.30
CA LYS A 122 6.18 19.10 -0.48
C LYS A 122 5.67 19.01 -1.91
N ARG A 123 6.58 19.09 -2.90
CA ARG A 123 6.26 18.93 -4.33
C ARG A 123 5.94 17.48 -4.71
N GLU A 124 6.36 16.53 -3.89
CA GLU A 124 6.27 15.10 -4.14
C GLU A 124 5.02 14.46 -3.49
N ILE A 125 4.65 14.98 -2.31
CA ILE A 125 3.46 14.58 -1.54
C ILE A 125 2.18 14.37 -2.37
N PRO A 126 1.82 15.22 -3.36
CA PRO A 126 0.55 15.07 -4.07
C PRO A 126 0.38 13.74 -4.80
N TYR A 127 1.47 13.11 -5.24
CA TYR A 127 1.42 11.88 -6.03
C TYR A 127 1.74 10.60 -5.24
N TRP A 128 2.13 10.74 -3.97
CA TRP A 128 2.33 9.57 -3.09
C TRP A 128 0.97 8.95 -2.75
N LEU A 129 0.82 7.67 -3.10
CA LEU A 129 -0.39 6.88 -2.82
C LEU A 129 -0.31 6.24 -1.44
N SER A 130 0.87 5.68 -1.13
CA SER A 130 1.26 5.09 0.14
C SER A 130 2.77 5.27 0.38
N VAL A 131 3.21 5.00 1.60
CA VAL A 131 4.63 4.95 1.97
C VAL A 131 4.92 3.69 2.78
N ARG A 132 6.13 3.15 2.60
CA ARG A 132 6.67 2.06 3.40
C ARG A 132 8.03 2.42 3.96
N ARG A 133 8.40 1.87 5.10
CA ARG A 133 9.77 1.97 5.61
C ARG A 133 10.73 1.15 4.74
N TYR A 134 11.95 1.64 4.61
CA TYR A 134 12.99 1.03 3.78
C TYR A 134 14.30 0.93 4.54
N GLY A 135 14.67 -0.30 4.91
CA GLY A 135 15.88 -0.62 5.65
C GLY A 135 15.99 0.06 7.01
N PHE A 136 17.20 0.04 7.58
CA PHE A 136 17.52 0.58 8.91
C PHE A 136 17.73 2.10 8.94
N ALA A 137 17.86 2.73 7.78
CA ALA A 137 18.34 4.09 7.65
C ALA A 137 17.19 5.12 7.55
N ASN A 138 16.24 5.13 8.48
CA ASN A 138 15.11 6.09 8.57
C ASN A 138 14.59 6.57 7.19
N ALA A 139 14.47 5.66 6.24
CA ALA A 139 14.11 5.96 4.86
C ALA A 139 12.75 5.36 4.57
N PHE A 140 12.04 6.01 3.66
CA PHE A 140 10.76 5.53 3.15
C PHE A 140 10.83 5.38 1.64
N ILE A 141 10.08 4.42 1.12
CA ILE A 141 9.73 4.40 -0.30
C ILE A 141 8.26 4.84 -0.40
N ALA A 142 8.01 5.87 -1.19
CA ALA A 142 6.66 6.24 -1.59
C ALA A 142 6.29 5.52 -2.88
N MET A 143 5.07 4.99 -2.91
CA MET A 143 4.46 4.38 -4.08
C MET A 143 3.67 5.42 -4.88
N GLY A 144 3.76 5.32 -6.21
CA GLY A 144 3.03 6.14 -7.17
C GLY A 144 2.65 5.32 -8.41
N ILE A 145 1.86 5.92 -9.29
CA ILE A 145 1.48 5.33 -10.58
C ILE A 145 1.60 6.37 -11.68
N VAL A 146 2.21 5.97 -12.79
CA VAL A 146 2.25 6.71 -14.04
C VAL A 146 1.34 6.03 -15.06
N GLU A 147 0.34 6.76 -15.55
CA GLU A 147 -0.49 6.33 -16.67
C GLU A 147 0.13 6.78 -17.99
N GLN A 148 0.17 5.87 -18.96
CA GLN A 148 0.54 6.21 -20.34
C GLN A 148 -0.70 6.38 -21.20
N HIS A 149 -0.86 7.55 -21.81
CA HIS A 149 -1.87 7.80 -22.83
C HIS A 149 -1.19 8.21 -24.13
N LYS A 150 -1.19 7.28 -25.10
CA LYS A 150 -0.42 7.40 -26.35
C LYS A 150 1.08 7.58 -26.04
N ASN A 151 1.65 8.71 -26.45
CA ASN A 151 3.06 9.05 -26.24
C ASN A 151 3.31 9.96 -25.02
N LYS A 152 2.28 10.19 -24.20
CA LYS A 152 2.36 11.05 -23.02
C LYS A 152 2.23 10.20 -21.76
N PHE A 153 3.04 10.55 -20.77
CA PHE A 153 3.00 9.94 -19.45
C PHE A 153 2.45 10.94 -18.46
N LYS A 154 1.67 10.46 -17.49
CA LYS A 154 1.07 11.29 -16.45
C LYS A 154 1.15 10.57 -15.12
N LEU A 155 1.88 11.17 -14.19
CA LEU A 155 1.88 10.76 -12.79
C LEU A 155 0.52 11.11 -12.15
N TRP A 156 -0.06 10.16 -11.43
CA TRP A 156 -1.35 10.31 -10.78
C TRP A 156 -1.20 10.82 -9.34
N ASP A 157 -2.07 11.76 -8.96
CA ASP A 157 -2.36 12.02 -7.55
C ASP A 157 -3.33 10.96 -7.00
N LYS A 158 -3.52 10.91 -5.66
CA LYS A 158 -4.39 9.90 -5.03
C LYS A 158 -5.84 10.02 -5.51
N LYS A 159 -6.32 11.22 -5.81
CA LYS A 159 -7.68 11.43 -6.37
C LYS A 159 -7.81 10.81 -7.76
N ALA A 160 -6.81 11.02 -8.62
CA ALA A 160 -6.73 10.44 -9.95
C ALA A 160 -6.60 8.92 -9.88
N ALA A 161 -5.79 8.39 -8.95
CA ALA A 161 -5.66 6.96 -8.72
C ALA A 161 -6.98 6.32 -8.27
N VAL A 162 -7.66 6.88 -7.27
CA VAL A 162 -8.98 6.39 -6.84
C VAL A 162 -9.97 6.40 -8.01
N LYS A 163 -10.05 7.50 -8.76
CA LYS A 163 -10.94 7.60 -9.92
C LYS A 163 -10.57 6.65 -11.06
N GLY A 164 -9.28 6.41 -11.27
CA GLY A 164 -8.75 5.62 -12.38
C GLY A 164 -8.75 4.12 -12.14
N LEU A 165 -8.82 3.70 -10.87
CA LEU A 165 -8.84 2.29 -10.43
C LEU A 165 -10.23 1.81 -10.00
N THR A 166 -11.23 2.70 -9.90
CA THR A 166 -12.60 2.36 -9.50
C THR A 166 -13.58 2.46 -10.68
N PRO A 167 -14.68 1.67 -10.71
CA PRO A 167 -15.12 0.74 -9.66
C PRO A 167 -14.23 -0.51 -9.56
N ILE A 168 -14.04 -1.02 -8.35
CA ILE A 168 -13.30 -2.26 -8.10
C ILE A 168 -14.27 -3.41 -8.31
N GLU A 169 -13.97 -4.26 -9.28
CA GLU A 169 -14.89 -5.28 -9.79
C GLU A 169 -14.42 -6.70 -9.49
N THR A 170 -13.12 -6.90 -9.29
CA THR A 170 -12.55 -8.23 -9.00
C THR A 170 -11.72 -8.25 -7.71
N LYS A 171 -11.49 -9.47 -7.22
CA LYS A 171 -10.62 -9.73 -6.06
C LYS A 171 -9.19 -9.22 -6.30
N GLU A 172 -8.62 -9.44 -7.48
CA GLU A 172 -7.27 -8.97 -7.82
C GLU A 172 -7.20 -7.45 -7.90
N GLU A 173 -8.25 -6.78 -8.38
CA GLU A 173 -8.33 -5.32 -8.34
C GLU A 173 -8.37 -4.80 -6.90
N ALA A 174 -9.11 -5.48 -6.01
CA ALA A 174 -9.18 -5.14 -4.59
C ALA A 174 -7.81 -5.26 -3.91
N LEU A 175 -7.10 -6.36 -4.15
CA LEU A 175 -5.74 -6.58 -3.63
C LEU A 175 -4.76 -5.52 -4.13
N TYR A 176 -4.76 -5.27 -5.45
CA TYR A 176 -3.86 -4.31 -6.06
C TYR A 176 -4.12 -2.89 -5.57
N PHE A 177 -5.39 -2.52 -5.39
CA PHE A 177 -5.77 -1.23 -4.84
C PHE A 177 -5.21 -1.03 -3.42
N LEU A 178 -5.37 -2.02 -2.54
CA LEU A 178 -4.84 -1.93 -1.16
C LEU A 178 -3.31 -1.95 -1.13
N TYR A 179 -2.66 -2.73 -2.01
CA TYR A 179 -1.21 -2.69 -2.18
C TYR A 179 -0.72 -1.27 -2.48
N LEU A 180 -1.36 -0.56 -3.41
CA LEU A 180 -0.99 0.80 -3.78
C LEU A 180 -1.28 1.84 -2.68
N MET A 181 -2.39 1.68 -1.95
CA MET A 181 -2.88 2.67 -0.97
C MET A 181 -2.33 2.46 0.45
N GLU A 182 -1.93 1.24 0.79
CA GLU A 182 -1.54 0.85 2.15
C GLU A 182 -0.19 0.11 2.22
N TYR A 183 0.39 -0.26 1.07
CA TYR A 183 1.57 -1.12 1.00
C TYR A 183 1.43 -2.42 1.80
N VAL A 184 0.39 -3.18 1.46
CA VAL A 184 0.11 -4.50 2.03
C VAL A 184 0.09 -5.55 0.93
N VAL A 185 0.49 -6.77 1.25
CA VAL A 185 0.63 -7.86 0.27
C VAL A 185 -0.16 -9.09 0.70
N PRO A 186 -0.64 -9.90 -0.26
CA PRO A 186 -1.24 -11.18 0.07
C PRO A 186 -0.17 -12.21 0.41
N ASP A 187 -0.53 -13.16 1.27
CA ASP A 187 0.30 -14.32 1.60
C ASP A 187 -0.55 -15.59 1.47
N ASP A 188 -0.05 -16.61 0.78
CA ASP A 188 -0.80 -17.83 0.48
C ASP A 188 -0.46 -18.99 1.43
N ASN A 189 0.64 -18.90 2.19
CA ASN A 189 1.01 -19.92 3.16
C ASN A 189 2.06 -19.45 4.16
N PHE A 190 2.09 -20.09 5.33
CA PHE A 190 3.03 -19.81 6.40
C PHE A 190 4.10 -20.89 6.57
N ASN A 191 4.44 -21.62 5.50
CA ASN A 191 5.33 -22.79 5.61
C ASN A 191 6.73 -22.43 6.09
N GLU A 192 7.23 -21.23 5.78
CA GLU A 192 8.55 -20.78 6.21
C GLU A 192 8.67 -20.69 7.75
N LEU A 193 7.60 -20.33 8.46
CA LEU A 193 7.57 -20.34 9.92
C LEU A 193 7.80 -21.72 10.50
N CYS A 194 7.27 -22.76 9.83
CA CYS A 194 7.44 -24.15 10.23
C CYS A 194 8.85 -24.69 9.94
N LYS A 195 9.51 -24.17 8.90
CA LYS A 195 10.87 -24.57 8.51
C LYS A 195 11.94 -23.96 9.43
N LYS A 196 11.80 -22.67 9.74
CA LYS A 196 12.78 -21.92 10.55
C LYS A 196 12.34 -21.87 12.02
N LYS A 197 12.34 -23.02 12.70
CA LYS A 197 11.93 -23.11 14.11
C LYS A 197 12.90 -22.33 15.01
N GLY A 198 12.35 -21.58 15.97
CA GLY A 198 13.12 -20.91 17.03
C GLY A 198 13.66 -19.52 16.68
N ILE A 199 13.35 -18.97 15.49
CA ILE A 199 13.72 -17.59 15.13
C ILE A 199 12.55 -16.61 15.22
N TYR A 200 11.36 -17.06 15.62
CA TYR A 200 10.16 -16.23 15.69
C TYR A 200 9.57 -16.22 17.09
N LYS A 201 9.11 -15.04 17.56
CA LYS A 201 8.11 -14.94 18.63
C LYS A 201 6.74 -14.79 17.99
N ILE A 202 5.81 -15.67 18.32
CA ILE A 202 4.48 -15.72 17.70
C ILE A 202 3.44 -15.18 18.68
N TYR A 203 2.49 -14.40 18.17
CA TYR A 203 1.48 -13.68 18.96
C TYR A 203 0.05 -13.99 18.54
N THR A 204 -0.14 -14.97 17.65
CA THR A 204 -1.46 -15.44 17.24
C THR A 204 -1.54 -16.95 17.34
N ASP A 205 -2.71 -17.45 17.75
CA ASP A 205 -3.02 -18.88 17.80
C ASP A 205 -3.53 -19.42 16.44
N THR A 206 -3.85 -18.53 15.50
CA THR A 206 -4.43 -18.88 14.20
C THR A 206 -3.80 -18.05 13.09
N MET A 207 -3.17 -18.74 12.15
CA MET A 207 -2.60 -18.13 10.95
C MET A 207 -3.48 -18.41 9.75
N THR A 208 -4.03 -17.35 9.18
CA THR A 208 -4.98 -17.42 8.06
C THR A 208 -4.30 -16.79 6.86
N PRO A 209 -4.01 -17.53 5.78
CA PRO A 209 -3.57 -16.94 4.52
C PRO A 209 -4.56 -15.90 4.00
N THR A 210 -4.22 -15.14 2.97
CA THR A 210 -5.14 -14.16 2.38
C THR A 210 -6.40 -14.84 1.86
N ILE A 211 -7.53 -14.39 2.39
CA ILE A 211 -8.88 -14.77 1.97
C ILE A 211 -9.62 -13.49 1.56
N ILE A 212 -10.36 -13.56 0.47
CA ILE A 212 -11.17 -12.44 0.00
C ILE A 212 -12.63 -12.88 -0.10
N LYS A 213 -13.47 -12.29 0.73
CA LYS A 213 -14.91 -12.40 0.64
C LYS A 213 -15.46 -11.24 -0.17
N GLU A 214 -16.09 -11.53 -1.29
CA GLU A 214 -16.83 -10.53 -2.07
C GLU A 214 -18.26 -10.43 -1.55
N GLU A 215 -18.68 -9.21 -1.24
CA GLU A 215 -20.06 -8.83 -0.97
C GLU A 215 -20.55 -7.92 -2.11
N LYS A 216 -21.85 -7.63 -2.13
CA LYS A 216 -22.48 -6.82 -3.19
C LYS A 216 -21.73 -5.51 -3.45
N ASP A 217 -21.42 -4.76 -2.39
CA ASP A 217 -20.91 -3.38 -2.46
C ASP A 217 -19.44 -3.24 -1.99
N TYR A 218 -18.85 -4.30 -1.44
CA TYR A 218 -17.51 -4.27 -0.86
C TYR A 218 -16.83 -5.63 -0.84
N PHE A 219 -15.53 -5.64 -0.59
CA PHE A 219 -14.70 -6.81 -0.33
C PHE A 219 -14.25 -6.78 1.13
N VAL A 220 -14.16 -7.95 1.76
CA VAL A 220 -13.48 -8.15 3.05
C VAL A 220 -12.26 -9.02 2.81
N THR A 221 -11.08 -8.54 3.19
CA THR A 221 -9.82 -9.26 2.96
C THR A 221 -8.81 -9.03 4.07
N ASN A 222 -8.01 -10.05 4.39
CA ASN A 222 -6.82 -9.94 5.22
C ASN A 222 -5.56 -9.85 4.36
N LEU A 223 -4.72 -8.86 4.64
CA LEU A 223 -3.42 -8.65 3.98
C LEU A 223 -2.34 -8.37 4.99
N PHE A 224 -1.10 -8.51 4.55
CA PHE A 224 0.06 -8.52 5.42
C PHE A 224 0.94 -7.31 5.21
N TYR A 225 1.41 -6.76 6.33
CA TYR A 225 2.40 -5.70 6.37
C TYR A 225 3.61 -6.19 7.16
N TYR A 226 4.79 -6.09 6.58
CA TYR A 226 6.05 -6.38 7.26
C TYR A 226 6.69 -5.06 7.69
N ASP A 227 6.84 -4.86 9.00
CA ASP A 227 7.65 -3.77 9.55
C ASP A 227 9.10 -4.24 9.71
N VAL A 228 9.98 -3.62 8.94
CA VAL A 228 11.41 -3.95 8.92
C VAL A 228 12.14 -3.51 10.19
N ILE A 229 11.59 -2.59 10.99
CA ILE A 229 12.31 -2.03 12.16
C ILE A 229 12.33 -3.02 13.32
N ASP A 230 11.19 -3.63 13.61
CA ASP A 230 11.05 -4.59 14.70
C ASP A 230 10.95 -6.03 14.19
N GLY A 231 11.06 -6.24 12.88
CA GLY A 231 10.93 -7.54 12.24
C GLY A 231 9.53 -8.14 12.40
N SER A 232 8.50 -7.30 12.55
CA SER A 232 7.12 -7.76 12.76
C SER A 232 6.39 -8.04 11.45
N LEU A 233 5.67 -9.15 11.41
CA LEU A 233 4.59 -9.34 10.46
C LEU A 233 3.24 -9.00 11.12
N PHE A 234 2.45 -8.15 10.47
CA PHE A 234 1.08 -7.84 10.86
C PHE A 234 0.10 -8.37 9.84
N GLU A 235 -1.03 -8.91 10.32
CA GLU A 235 -2.24 -9.10 9.52
C GLU A 235 -3.16 -7.91 9.74
N ILE A 236 -3.68 -7.36 8.65
CA ILE A 236 -4.62 -6.25 8.65
C ILE A 236 -5.86 -6.68 7.87
N VAL A 237 -7.02 -6.57 8.52
CA VAL A 237 -8.31 -6.90 7.90
C VAL A 237 -8.96 -5.63 7.40
N TYR A 238 -9.31 -5.61 6.12
CA TYR A 238 -9.90 -4.48 5.43
C TYR A 238 -11.35 -4.74 5.04
N GLN A 239 -12.18 -3.71 5.13
CA GLN A 239 -13.43 -3.59 4.39
C GLN A 239 -13.23 -2.57 3.26
N LEU A 240 -13.19 -3.00 2.01
CA LEU A 240 -12.94 -2.17 0.83
C LEU A 240 -14.19 -2.07 -0.04
N TYR A 241 -14.78 -0.89 -0.11
CA TYR A 241 -15.94 -0.62 -0.97
C TYR A 241 -15.52 -0.53 -2.43
N LYS A 242 -16.42 -0.93 -3.35
CA LYS A 242 -16.16 -0.91 -4.80
C LYS A 242 -15.82 0.48 -5.35
N ASN A 243 -16.12 1.56 -4.61
CA ASN A 243 -15.75 2.94 -4.96
C ASN A 243 -14.37 3.39 -4.43
N GLY A 244 -13.58 2.48 -3.86
CA GLY A 244 -12.23 2.76 -3.34
C GLY A 244 -12.18 3.36 -1.94
N LYS A 245 -13.32 3.58 -1.27
CA LYS A 245 -13.32 3.85 0.17
C LYS A 245 -13.02 2.56 0.92
N TYR A 246 -12.27 2.63 2.01
CA TYR A 246 -11.99 1.47 2.84
C TYR A 246 -11.79 1.82 4.31
N ASN A 247 -12.09 0.85 5.16
CA ASN A 247 -11.86 0.86 6.60
C ASN A 247 -10.95 -0.31 6.98
N ILE A 248 -10.16 -0.12 8.02
CA ILE A 248 -9.47 -1.21 8.70
C ILE A 248 -10.42 -1.70 9.78
N LEU A 249 -10.65 -3.01 9.82
CA LEU A 249 -11.49 -3.67 10.82
C LEU A 249 -10.65 -4.18 11.99
N SER A 250 -9.42 -4.65 11.71
CA SER A 250 -8.46 -5.08 12.73
C SER A 250 -7.03 -5.02 12.19
N LYS A 251 -6.08 -4.89 13.11
CA LYS A 251 -4.64 -5.07 12.89
C LYS A 251 -4.13 -5.94 14.04
N LYS A 252 -3.44 -7.03 13.73
CA LYS A 252 -2.84 -7.92 14.73
C LYS A 252 -1.42 -8.28 14.34
N ARG A 253 -0.51 -8.31 15.31
CA ARG A 253 0.84 -8.85 15.10
C ARG A 253 0.76 -10.37 15.03
N ILE A 254 1.38 -10.95 14.02
CA ILE A 254 1.48 -12.41 13.83
C ILE A 254 2.73 -12.92 14.52
N TYR A 255 3.89 -12.34 14.20
CA TYR A 255 5.17 -12.69 14.79
C TYR A 255 6.18 -11.54 14.74
N ILE A 256 7.27 -11.69 15.49
CA ILE A 256 8.52 -10.93 15.38
C ILE A 256 9.66 -11.91 15.02
N ILE A 257 10.52 -11.52 14.09
CA ILE A 257 11.78 -12.23 13.78
C ILE A 257 12.86 -11.83 14.80
N LEU A 258 13.43 -12.81 15.50
CA LEU A 258 14.43 -12.61 16.56
C LEU A 258 15.88 -12.57 16.05
N LYS A 259 16.15 -13.20 14.92
CA LYS A 259 17.51 -13.33 14.38
C LYS A 259 17.43 -13.16 12.88
N GLU A 260 17.99 -12.07 12.38
CA GLU A 260 18.10 -11.81 10.95
C GLU A 260 19.09 -12.80 10.34
N GLU A 261 18.62 -13.63 9.41
CA GLU A 261 19.49 -14.19 8.39
C GLU A 261 19.76 -13.06 7.39
N TRP A 262 20.88 -12.36 7.58
CA TRP A 262 21.48 -11.62 6.48
C TRP A 262 22.18 -12.65 5.58
N GLU A 263 21.50 -13.09 4.53
CA GLU A 263 22.15 -13.61 3.32
C GLU A 263 22.26 -12.50 2.28
#